data_AF-A0AA39NVU0-F1
#
_entry.id   AF-A0AA39NVU0-F1
#
_cell.length_a   1.000
_cell.length_b   1.000
_cell.length_c   1.000
_cell.angle_alpha   90.00
_cell.angle_beta   90.00
_cell.angle_gamma   90.00
#
_symmetry.space_group_name_H-M   'P 1'
#
loop_
_entity.id
_entity.type
_entity.pdbx_description
1 polymer ?
#
loop_
_entity_poly.entity_id
_entity_poly.type
_entity_poly.pdbx_seq_one_letter_code
_entity_poly.pdbx_strand_id
1 'polypeptide(L)'
;MPPNDLADHSGRECHRKSDVVVYVLRDLQNTPVSIPRSMPALSPPPSELPNHSTASLVRGDSGSMFREEVWPPPRDARGHSREPSIEDDPFRAIMTSPLPSGAAQPKKPSPHANYAYMKELRTLLLPPMKNIVRRLVIECAVDGCDTVRKACKMSLDDVVHELKDEAVWFDGFDWLERRRNDRLEARKTEQRTRIIKESSSGDDPSLSS
;
A
#
# COMPACT_ATOMS: atom_id res chain seq x y z
N MET A 1 18.01 31.14 -55.75
CA MET A 1 17.01 30.47 -54.90
C MET A 1 17.71 29.92 -53.68
N PRO A 2 17.43 30.41 -52.46
CA PRO A 2 18.00 29.85 -51.25
C PRO A 2 17.17 28.64 -50.76
N PRO A 3 17.78 27.68 -50.04
CA PRO A 3 17.05 26.60 -49.40
C PRO A 3 16.37 27.09 -48.10
N ASN A 4 15.14 26.63 -47.87
CA ASN A 4 14.38 26.92 -46.65
C ASN A 4 14.84 26.01 -45.51
N ASP A 5 15.42 26.63 -44.48
CA ASP A 5 15.55 26.07 -43.14
C ASP A 5 14.16 25.96 -42.49
N LEU A 6 13.69 24.72 -42.27
CA LEU A 6 12.54 24.45 -41.39
C LEU A 6 13.08 24.07 -40.01
N ALA A 7 13.05 25.07 -39.14
CA ALA A 7 13.48 25.00 -37.76
C ALA A 7 12.57 24.09 -36.92
N ASP A 8 13.27 23.35 -36.08
CA ASP A 8 12.83 22.50 -34.99
C ASP A 8 12.04 23.31 -33.93
N HIS A 9 10.80 22.87 -33.65
CA HIS A 9 9.97 23.36 -32.55
C HIS A 9 9.51 22.18 -31.68
N SER A 10 10.45 21.35 -31.22
CA SER A 10 10.21 20.37 -30.16
C SER A 10 11.07 20.68 -28.93
N GLY A 11 10.67 21.67 -28.14
CA GLY A 11 11.33 21.86 -26.85
C GLY A 11 10.93 23.13 -26.14
N ARG A 12 9.75 23.16 -25.50
CA ARG A 12 9.45 24.16 -24.47
C ARG A 12 8.25 23.86 -23.56
N GLU A 13 8.02 22.59 -23.21
CA GLU A 13 6.91 22.24 -22.28
C GLU A 13 7.27 21.23 -21.19
N CYS A 14 8.54 21.17 -20.78
CA CYS A 14 9.00 20.29 -19.69
C CYS A 14 9.29 21.01 -18.36
N HIS A 15 9.02 22.31 -18.23
CA HIS A 15 9.46 23.08 -17.04
C HIS A 15 8.37 23.42 -16.00
N ARG A 16 7.08 23.13 -16.25
CA ARG A 16 6.02 23.41 -15.24
C ARG A 16 5.64 22.21 -14.36
N LYS A 17 6.02 20.99 -14.71
CA LYS A 17 5.66 19.79 -13.91
C LYS A 17 6.62 19.52 -12.76
N SER A 18 7.79 20.14 -12.76
CA SER A 18 8.83 20.01 -11.73
C SER A 18 8.40 20.65 -10.40
N ASP A 19 7.67 21.77 -10.45
CA ASP A 19 7.35 22.54 -9.24
C ASP A 19 6.23 21.91 -8.40
N VAL A 20 5.27 21.22 -9.04
CA VAL A 20 4.17 20.54 -8.31
C VAL A 20 4.68 19.36 -7.48
N VAL A 21 5.71 18.65 -7.98
CA VAL A 21 6.29 17.48 -7.28
C VAL A 21 7.08 17.91 -6.04
N VAL A 22 7.73 19.08 -6.08
CA VAL A 22 8.46 19.63 -4.92
C VAL A 22 7.52 20.08 -3.81
N TYR A 23 6.32 20.57 -4.14
CA TYR A 23 5.34 20.99 -3.14
C TYR A 23 4.70 19.81 -2.38
N VAL A 24 4.38 18.69 -3.04
CA VAL A 24 3.76 17.53 -2.36
C VAL A 24 4.76 16.79 -1.47
N LEU A 25 6.05 16.81 -1.79
CA LEU A 25 7.10 16.19 -0.95
C LEU A 25 7.46 17.02 0.29
N ARG A 26 7.20 18.33 0.31
CA ARG A 26 7.46 19.18 1.50
C ARG A 26 6.40 19.08 2.59
N ASP A 27 5.15 18.75 2.27
CA ASP A 27 4.10 18.62 3.28
C ASP A 27 4.15 17.32 4.10
N LEU A 28 4.92 16.31 3.65
CA LEU A 28 5.11 15.06 4.39
C LEU A 28 6.24 15.08 5.42
N GLN A 29 7.08 16.13 5.46
CA GLN A 29 8.21 16.22 6.40
C GLN A 29 7.90 17.03 7.68
N ASN A 30 6.68 17.57 7.82
CA ASN A 30 6.31 18.44 8.95
C ASN A 30 5.36 17.79 9.97
N THR A 31 5.28 16.46 10.04
CA THR A 31 4.68 15.81 11.22
C THR A 31 5.73 15.75 12.34
N PRO A 32 5.60 16.51 13.44
CA PRO A 32 6.53 16.42 14.54
C PRO A 32 6.43 15.02 15.16
N VAL A 33 7.50 14.23 15.00
CA VAL A 33 7.72 13.01 15.78
C VAL A 33 7.82 13.43 17.24
N SER A 34 6.73 13.23 17.98
CA SER A 34 6.71 13.43 19.43
C SER A 34 7.55 12.33 20.07
N ILE A 35 8.84 12.59 20.26
CA ILE A 35 9.71 11.76 21.10
C ILE A 35 9.12 11.79 22.51
N PRO A 36 8.77 10.65 23.13
CA PRO A 36 8.36 10.64 24.53
C PRO A 36 9.57 11.06 25.37
N ARG A 37 9.52 12.31 25.85
CA ARG A 37 10.51 12.90 26.73
C ARG A 37 10.48 12.17 28.07
N SER A 38 11.67 11.89 28.58
CA SER A 38 11.96 11.19 29.83
C SER A 38 10.95 11.39 30.97
N MET A 39 10.64 10.28 31.63
CA MET A 39 9.98 10.21 32.93
C MET A 39 10.63 11.18 33.94
N PRO A 40 9.86 12.09 34.57
CA PRO A 40 10.35 12.87 35.69
C PRO A 40 10.44 12.01 36.95
N ALA A 41 11.49 12.24 37.74
CA ALA A 41 11.75 11.59 39.01
C ALA A 41 10.64 11.87 40.04
N LEU A 42 10.26 10.84 40.80
CA LEU A 42 9.37 10.96 41.96
C LEU A 42 9.95 11.92 42.99
N SER A 43 9.17 12.94 43.35
CA SER A 43 9.37 13.77 44.55
C SER A 43 8.17 13.58 45.49
N PRO A 44 8.37 13.61 46.83
CA PRO A 44 7.32 13.31 47.82
C PRO A 44 6.32 14.48 47.99
N PRO A 45 5.13 14.22 48.59
CA PRO A 45 4.04 15.18 48.61
C PRO A 45 4.19 16.20 49.74
N PRO A 46 3.85 17.48 49.50
CA PRO A 46 3.40 18.37 50.55
C PRO A 46 1.88 18.53 50.51
N SER A 47 1.35 18.56 51.71
CA SER A 47 -0.06 18.62 52.09
C SER A 47 -0.74 19.96 51.72
N GLU A 48 -2.07 19.85 51.59
CA GLU A 48 -3.10 20.88 51.80
C GLU A 48 -3.54 21.82 50.65
N LEU A 49 -4.82 21.62 50.29
CA LEU A 49 -5.81 22.46 49.60
C LEU A 49 -6.00 23.83 50.33
N PRO A 50 -6.75 24.87 49.83
CA PRO A 50 -7.95 24.73 48.98
C PRO A 50 -8.33 25.87 47.98
N ASN A 51 -9.28 25.52 47.09
CA ASN A 51 -10.25 26.35 46.32
C ASN A 51 -9.64 27.37 45.34
N HIS A 52 -10.13 27.66 44.13
CA HIS A 52 -11.49 28.00 43.70
C HIS A 52 -11.61 28.05 42.14
N SER A 53 -12.84 27.84 41.66
CA SER A 53 -13.46 28.40 40.43
C SER A 53 -13.03 27.98 39.01
N THR A 54 -13.96 27.24 38.41
CA THR A 54 -14.74 27.62 37.21
C THR A 54 -13.98 28.03 35.95
N ALA A 55 -13.88 27.09 35.01
CA ALA A 55 -13.94 27.42 33.59
C ALA A 55 -14.65 26.28 32.83
N SER A 56 -15.83 26.60 32.29
CA SER A 56 -16.60 25.80 31.36
C SER A 56 -15.77 25.44 30.13
N LEU A 57 -15.55 24.15 29.88
CA LEU A 57 -15.03 23.68 28.60
C LEU A 57 -16.20 23.33 27.68
N VAL A 58 -16.24 24.07 26.58
CA VAL A 58 -17.21 24.03 25.50
C VAL A 58 -17.33 22.61 24.92
N ARG A 59 -18.58 22.16 24.84
CA ARG A 59 -19.02 20.97 24.14
C ARG A 59 -18.80 21.17 22.63
N GLY A 60 -17.66 20.71 22.13
CA GLY A 60 -17.40 20.58 20.69
C GLY A 60 -18.11 19.35 20.16
N ASP A 61 -19.37 19.51 19.78
CA ASP A 61 -20.15 18.54 19.01
C ASP A 61 -19.65 18.54 17.56
N SER A 62 -18.55 17.84 17.32
CA SER A 62 -18.06 17.55 15.98
C SER A 62 -18.93 16.43 15.41
N GLY A 63 -20.08 16.82 14.87
CA GLY A 63 -20.95 15.97 14.07
C GLY A 63 -20.15 15.31 12.95
N SER A 64 -19.66 14.11 13.24
CA SER A 64 -19.11 13.18 12.27
C SER A 64 -20.27 12.76 11.37
N MET A 65 -20.48 13.51 10.30
CA MET A 65 -21.31 13.10 9.16
C MET A 65 -20.57 12.07 8.30
N PHE A 66 -19.81 11.15 8.92
CA PHE A 66 -19.57 9.86 8.30
C PHE A 66 -20.92 9.18 8.22
N ARG A 67 -21.62 9.43 7.10
CA ARG A 67 -22.61 8.49 6.59
C ARG A 67 -21.91 7.14 6.61
N GLU A 68 -22.33 6.32 7.56
CA GLU A 68 -22.20 4.90 7.51
C GLU A 68 -22.95 4.49 6.24
N GLU A 69 -22.25 4.53 5.10
CA GLU A 69 -22.73 3.95 3.87
C GLU A 69 -22.87 2.47 4.16
N VAL A 70 -24.09 2.09 4.54
CA VAL A 70 -24.54 0.71 4.70
C VAL A 70 -24.24 0.03 3.38
N TRP A 71 -23.14 -0.69 3.39
CA TRP A 71 -22.76 -1.57 2.32
C TRP A 71 -23.42 -2.92 2.57
N PRO A 72 -24.07 -3.55 1.58
CA PRO A 72 -24.25 -3.09 0.19
C PRO A 72 -25.45 -2.13 0.02
N PRO A 73 -25.45 -1.25 -1.00
CA PRO A 73 -26.60 -0.40 -1.31
C PRO A 73 -27.83 -1.26 -1.65
N PRO A 74 -29.05 -0.82 -1.30
CA PRO A 74 -30.28 -1.49 -1.71
C PRO A 74 -30.31 -1.65 -3.22
N ARG A 75 -30.39 -2.89 -3.72
CA ARG A 75 -30.54 -3.14 -5.16
C ARG A 75 -31.91 -2.61 -5.59
N ASP A 76 -31.92 -1.61 -6.47
CA ASP A 76 -33.13 -1.17 -7.16
C ASP A 76 -33.77 -2.37 -7.86
N ALA A 77 -35.01 -2.67 -7.49
CA ALA A 77 -35.84 -3.68 -8.11
C ALA A 77 -36.24 -3.27 -9.54
N ARG A 78 -35.32 -3.38 -10.51
CA ARG A 78 -35.65 -3.39 -11.93
C ARG A 78 -35.44 -4.80 -12.47
N GLY A 79 -36.55 -5.47 -12.71
CA GLY A 79 -36.64 -6.87 -13.10
C GLY A 79 -35.92 -7.16 -14.40
N HIS A 80 -34.76 -7.79 -14.30
CA HIS A 80 -34.20 -8.66 -15.33
C HIS A 80 -33.93 -10.00 -14.65
N SER A 81 -34.67 -11.04 -15.05
CA SER A 81 -34.32 -12.43 -14.75
C SER A 81 -33.01 -12.76 -15.43
N ARG A 82 -31.90 -12.37 -14.79
CA ARG A 82 -30.57 -12.85 -15.11
C ARG A 82 -30.44 -14.19 -14.41
N GLU A 83 -30.13 -15.24 -15.15
CA GLU A 83 -29.70 -16.51 -14.55
C GLU A 83 -28.66 -16.25 -13.46
N PRO A 84 -28.65 -17.02 -12.35
CA PRO A 84 -27.76 -16.79 -11.23
C PRO A 84 -26.30 -16.90 -11.70
N SER A 85 -25.71 -15.74 -12.00
CA SER A 85 -24.30 -15.56 -12.29
C SER A 85 -23.52 -16.12 -11.10
N ILE A 86 -22.42 -16.80 -11.38
CA ILE A 86 -21.51 -17.39 -10.38
C ILE A 86 -21.00 -16.37 -9.34
N GLU A 87 -21.24 -15.08 -9.59
CA GLU A 87 -20.95 -13.92 -8.75
C GLU A 87 -21.82 -13.80 -7.48
N ASP A 88 -23.01 -14.41 -7.42
CA ASP A 88 -23.92 -14.24 -6.27
C ASP A 88 -23.67 -15.22 -5.11
N ASP A 89 -22.74 -16.19 -5.25
CA ASP A 89 -22.37 -17.10 -4.16
C ASP A 89 -20.85 -17.36 -4.13
N PRO A 90 -20.08 -16.59 -3.34
CA PRO A 90 -18.62 -16.75 -3.27
C PRO A 90 -18.20 -18.15 -2.79
N PHE A 91 -19.07 -18.88 -2.09
CA PHE A 91 -18.79 -20.25 -1.66
C PHE A 91 -18.84 -21.27 -2.80
N ARG A 92 -19.55 -20.96 -3.89
CA ARG A 92 -19.60 -21.80 -5.08
C ARG A 92 -18.30 -21.76 -5.88
N ALA A 93 -17.56 -20.65 -5.83
CA ALA A 93 -16.26 -20.50 -6.49
C ALA A 93 -15.13 -21.25 -5.78
N ILE A 94 -15.26 -21.49 -4.47
CA ILE A 94 -14.22 -22.14 -3.65
C ILE A 94 -14.32 -23.67 -3.71
N MET A 95 -15.51 -24.23 -3.98
CA MET A 95 -15.70 -25.68 -4.05
C MET A 95 -15.74 -26.17 -5.50
N THR A 96 -14.56 -26.36 -6.11
CA THR A 96 -14.43 -26.88 -7.48
C THR A 96 -14.61 -28.40 -7.59
N SER A 97 -14.76 -29.13 -6.47
CA SER A 97 -14.97 -30.58 -6.48
C SER A 97 -16.45 -30.93 -6.35
N PRO A 98 -17.00 -31.79 -7.23
CA PRO A 98 -18.33 -32.36 -7.04
C PRO A 98 -18.35 -33.10 -5.69
N LEU A 99 -19.18 -32.65 -4.75
CA LEU A 99 -19.35 -33.37 -3.49
C LEU A 99 -19.83 -34.80 -3.79
N PRO A 100 -19.29 -35.81 -3.06
CA PRO A 100 -19.79 -37.17 -3.18
C PRO A 100 -21.29 -37.22 -2.88
N SER A 101 -22.04 -37.91 -3.73
CA SER A 101 -23.49 -38.08 -3.62
C SER A 101 -23.85 -38.70 -2.26
N GLY A 102 -24.31 -37.86 -1.32
CA GLY A 102 -24.65 -38.26 0.06
C GLY A 102 -23.98 -37.43 1.16
N ALA A 103 -22.97 -36.61 0.83
CA ALA A 103 -22.43 -35.66 1.79
C ALA A 103 -23.44 -34.53 2.07
N ALA A 104 -23.65 -34.21 3.35
CA ALA A 104 -24.45 -33.06 3.75
C ALA A 104 -23.89 -31.82 3.06
N GLN A 105 -24.75 -31.11 2.32
CA GLN A 105 -24.38 -29.86 1.68
C GLN A 105 -23.82 -28.91 2.75
N PRO A 106 -22.67 -28.26 2.52
CA PRO A 106 -22.13 -27.29 3.45
C PRO A 106 -23.20 -26.24 3.70
N LYS A 107 -23.62 -26.09 4.97
CA LYS A 107 -24.62 -25.10 5.36
C LYS A 107 -24.08 -23.73 4.98
N LYS A 108 -24.81 -23.02 4.13
CA LYS A 108 -24.48 -21.63 3.81
C LYS A 108 -24.37 -20.85 5.13
N PRO A 109 -23.31 -20.06 5.33
CA PRO A 109 -23.17 -19.29 6.55
C PRO A 109 -24.35 -18.34 6.71
N SER A 110 -24.73 -18.06 7.95
CA SER A 110 -25.78 -17.08 8.22
C SER A 110 -25.35 -15.70 7.66
N PRO A 111 -26.29 -14.85 7.22
CA PRO A 111 -25.96 -13.51 6.73
C PRO A 111 -25.12 -12.71 7.73
N HIS A 112 -25.38 -12.87 9.03
CA HIS A 112 -24.63 -12.23 10.09
C HIS A 112 -23.18 -12.74 10.18
N ALA A 113 -22.96 -14.06 10.04
CA ALA A 113 -21.61 -14.63 10.03
C ALA A 113 -20.82 -14.17 8.80
N ASN A 114 -21.45 -14.09 7.63
CA ASN A 114 -20.81 -13.57 6.42
C ASN A 114 -20.43 -12.07 6.57
N TYR A 115 -21.34 -11.26 7.11
CA TYR A 115 -21.06 -9.84 7.38
C TYR A 115 -19.88 -9.66 8.35
N ALA A 116 -19.87 -10.38 9.46
CA ALA A 116 -18.76 -10.35 10.42
C ALA A 116 -17.44 -10.75 9.76
N TYR A 117 -17.43 -11.84 8.98
CA TYR A 117 -16.25 -12.28 8.23
C TYR A 117 -15.73 -11.21 7.27
N MET A 118 -16.60 -10.62 6.45
CA MET A 118 -16.21 -9.59 5.48
C MET A 118 -15.69 -8.33 6.17
N LYS A 119 -16.26 -7.97 7.33
CA LYS A 119 -15.78 -6.87 8.15
C LYS A 119 -14.37 -7.15 8.65
N GLU A 120 -14.13 -8.32 9.24
CA GLU A 120 -12.79 -8.70 9.73
C GLU A 120 -11.75 -8.77 8.59
N LEU A 121 -12.13 -9.35 7.45
CA LEU A 121 -11.27 -9.41 6.27
C LEU A 121 -10.89 -8.02 5.79
N ARG A 122 -11.85 -7.07 5.75
CA ARG A 122 -11.58 -5.69 5.40
C ARG A 122 -10.66 -5.01 6.43
N THR A 123 -10.89 -5.22 7.72
CA THR A 123 -10.03 -4.67 8.78
C THR A 123 -8.59 -5.12 8.61
N LEU A 124 -8.38 -6.39 8.26
CA LEU A 124 -7.05 -6.97 8.09
C LEU A 124 -6.36 -6.54 6.77
N LEU A 125 -7.09 -6.50 5.66
CA LEU A 125 -6.51 -6.21 4.34
C LEU A 125 -6.43 -4.72 4.00
N LEU A 126 -7.24 -3.87 4.61
CA LEU A 126 -7.27 -2.46 4.25
C LEU A 126 -5.93 -1.74 4.50
N PRO A 127 -5.20 -1.95 5.62
CA PRO A 127 -3.89 -1.36 5.82
C PRO A 127 -2.86 -1.74 4.72
N PRO A 128 -2.59 -3.02 4.41
CA PRO A 128 -1.61 -3.35 3.39
C PRO A 128 -2.04 -2.96 1.98
N MET A 129 -3.35 -3.03 1.65
CA MET A 129 -3.84 -2.55 0.35
C MET A 129 -3.62 -1.04 0.16
N LYS A 130 -3.78 -0.23 1.22
CA LYS A 130 -3.44 1.21 1.19
C LYS A 130 -1.95 1.41 0.93
N ASN A 131 -1.10 0.60 1.54
CA ASN A 131 0.35 0.70 1.38
C ASN A 131 0.82 0.31 -0.02
N ILE A 132 0.20 -0.70 -0.64
CA ILE A 132 0.44 -1.05 -2.05
C ILE A 132 0.11 0.14 -2.96
N VAL A 133 -1.05 0.78 -2.77
CA VAL A 133 -1.43 1.97 -3.56
C VAL A 133 -0.45 3.12 -3.34
N ARG A 134 -0.04 3.38 -2.09
CA ARG A 134 0.97 4.41 -1.77
C ARG A 134 2.29 4.13 -2.48
N ARG A 135 2.78 2.89 -2.45
CA ARG A 135 3.98 2.45 -3.18
C ARG A 135 3.85 2.72 -4.68
N LEU A 136 2.73 2.30 -5.30
CA LEU A 136 2.48 2.54 -6.73
C LEU A 136 2.54 4.03 -7.08
N VAL A 137 1.92 4.89 -6.26
CA VAL A 137 1.92 6.34 -6.47
C VAL A 137 3.34 6.91 -6.40
N ILE A 138 4.11 6.54 -5.37
CA ILE A 138 5.48 7.00 -5.18
C ILE A 138 6.37 6.54 -6.35
N GLU A 139 6.32 5.26 -6.71
CA GLU A 139 7.12 4.72 -7.80
C GLU A 139 6.77 5.36 -9.13
N CYS A 140 5.48 5.55 -9.42
CA CYS A 140 5.09 6.17 -10.69
C CYS A 140 5.41 7.67 -10.75
N ALA A 141 5.37 8.38 -9.62
CA ALA A 141 5.84 9.76 -9.58
C ALA A 141 7.33 9.85 -9.94
N VAL A 142 8.15 8.91 -9.45
CA VAL A 142 9.59 8.84 -9.77
C VAL A 142 9.86 8.39 -11.20
N ASP A 143 9.12 7.39 -11.69
CA ASP A 143 9.31 6.84 -13.04
C ASP A 143 8.59 7.64 -14.13
N GLY A 144 7.80 8.66 -13.76
CA GLY A 144 7.00 9.47 -14.69
C GLY A 144 5.85 8.71 -15.34
N CYS A 145 5.32 7.65 -14.69
CA CYS A 145 4.19 6.88 -15.17
C CYS A 145 2.85 7.30 -14.57
N ASP A 146 1.77 7.01 -15.28
CA ASP A 146 0.42 7.15 -14.75
C ASP A 146 0.09 5.98 -13.81
N THR A 147 -0.30 6.33 -12.58
CA THR A 147 -0.61 5.40 -11.48
C THR A 147 -1.84 4.57 -11.77
N VAL A 148 -2.89 5.20 -12.33
CA VAL A 148 -4.16 4.53 -12.65
C VAL A 148 -3.91 3.49 -13.72
N ARG A 149 -3.23 3.84 -14.80
CA ARG A 149 -2.86 2.90 -15.86
C ARG A 149 -1.97 1.75 -15.36
N LYS A 150 -1.07 1.99 -14.40
CA LYS A 150 -0.25 0.92 -13.79
C LYS A 150 -1.12 -0.01 -12.95
N ALA A 151 -1.99 0.54 -12.09
CA ALA A 151 -2.90 -0.24 -11.25
C ALA A 151 -3.90 -1.07 -12.07
N CYS A 152 -4.47 -0.52 -13.15
CA CYS A 152 -5.40 -1.24 -14.04
C CYS A 152 -4.77 -2.47 -14.73
N LYS A 153 -3.44 -2.53 -14.81
CA LYS A 153 -2.72 -3.68 -15.39
C LYS A 153 -2.30 -4.72 -14.35
N MET A 154 -2.45 -4.43 -13.06
CA MET A 154 -2.13 -5.40 -12.02
C MET A 154 -3.20 -6.48 -11.98
N SER A 155 -2.75 -7.72 -12.14
CA SER A 155 -3.57 -8.90 -11.89
C SER A 155 -3.76 -9.12 -10.39
N LEU A 156 -4.69 -9.99 -10.03
CA LEU A 156 -4.86 -10.41 -8.64
C LEU A 156 -3.58 -11.09 -8.10
N ASP A 157 -2.89 -11.86 -8.95
CA ASP A 157 -1.64 -12.53 -8.57
C ASP A 157 -0.53 -11.52 -8.24
N ASP A 158 -0.47 -10.40 -8.98
CA ASP A 158 0.46 -9.31 -8.67
C ASP A 158 0.15 -8.71 -7.29
N VAL A 159 -1.13 -8.47 -6.99
CA VAL A 159 -1.54 -7.95 -5.67
C VAL A 159 -1.21 -8.95 -4.56
N VAL A 160 -1.44 -10.25 -4.77
CA VAL A 160 -1.07 -11.29 -3.81
C VAL A 160 0.44 -11.38 -3.62
N HIS A 161 1.21 -11.20 -4.70
CA HIS A 161 2.66 -11.16 -4.62
C HIS A 161 3.14 -9.96 -3.78
N GLU A 162 2.55 -8.79 -3.98
CA GLU A 162 2.83 -7.59 -3.18
C GLU A 162 2.43 -7.79 -1.70
N LEU A 163 1.31 -8.45 -1.42
CA LEU A 163 0.87 -8.74 -0.04
C LEU A 163 1.82 -9.69 0.71
N LYS A 164 2.65 -10.46 0.01
CA LYS A 164 3.69 -11.31 0.62
C LYS A 164 4.92 -10.51 1.06
N ASP A 165 5.09 -9.28 0.59
CA ASP A 165 6.16 -8.40 1.05
C ASP A 165 5.84 -7.87 2.45
N GLU A 166 6.67 -8.19 3.44
CA GLU A 166 6.48 -7.74 4.82
C GLU A 166 6.42 -6.21 4.93
N ALA A 167 7.11 -5.49 4.05
CA ALA A 167 7.15 -4.03 4.07
C ALA A 167 5.77 -3.39 3.83
N VAL A 168 4.86 -4.04 3.07
CA VAL A 168 3.51 -3.47 2.85
C VAL A 168 2.65 -3.52 4.10
N TRP A 169 3.04 -4.26 5.14
CA TRP A 169 2.30 -4.34 6.40
C TRP A 169 2.65 -3.21 7.38
N PHE A 170 3.69 -2.41 7.08
CA PHE A 170 4.12 -1.30 7.92
C PHE A 170 3.75 0.05 7.30
N ASP A 171 3.08 0.91 8.07
CA ASP A 171 2.83 2.29 7.66
C ASP A 171 4.13 3.12 7.71
N GLY A 172 4.24 4.12 6.84
CA GLY A 172 5.40 5.01 6.78
C GLY A 172 6.67 4.38 6.19
N PHE A 173 6.62 3.17 5.64
CA PHE A 173 7.77 2.53 5.00
C PHE A 173 8.29 3.38 3.82
N ASP A 174 9.60 3.65 3.81
CA ASP A 174 10.25 4.44 2.76
C ASP A 174 10.62 3.55 1.56
N TRP A 175 9.69 3.48 0.61
CA TRP A 175 9.84 2.73 -0.63
C TRP A 175 10.96 3.24 -1.54
N LEU A 176 11.31 4.53 -1.47
CA LEU A 176 12.39 5.09 -2.28
C LEU A 176 13.75 4.71 -1.73
N GLU A 177 13.89 4.77 -0.41
CA GLU A 177 15.08 4.29 0.27
C GLU A 177 15.27 2.79 0.05
N ARG A 178 14.19 1.99 0.13
CA ARG A 178 14.26 0.55 -0.20
C ARG A 178 14.75 0.31 -1.63
N ARG A 179 14.14 0.98 -2.61
CA ARG A 179 14.53 0.88 -4.03
C ARG A 179 15.97 1.30 -4.28
N ARG A 180 16.47 2.31 -3.55
CA ARG A 180 17.88 2.72 -3.60
C ARG A 180 18.78 1.62 -3.05
N ASN A 181 18.43 1.04 -1.92
CA ASN A 181 19.19 -0.03 -1.27
C ASN A 181 19.24 -1.31 -2.11
N ASP A 182 18.13 -1.70 -2.73
CA ASP A 182 18.08 -2.86 -3.63
C ASP A 182 19.04 -2.69 -4.82
N ARG A 183 19.15 -1.47 -5.38
CA ARG A 183 20.11 -1.16 -6.45
C ARG A 183 21.56 -1.23 -5.97
N LEU A 184 21.83 -0.81 -4.74
CA LEU A 184 23.17 -0.87 -4.14
C LEU A 184 23.58 -2.32 -3.85
N GLU A 185 22.69 -3.12 -3.27
CA GLU A 185 22.95 -4.53 -2.98
C GLU A 185 23.07 -5.36 -4.26
N ALA A 186 22.32 -5.04 -5.32
CA ALA A 186 22.51 -5.67 -6.64
C ALA A 186 23.92 -5.43 -7.19
N ARG A 187 24.42 -4.18 -7.13
CA ARG A 187 25.79 -3.83 -7.58
C ARG A 187 26.86 -4.53 -6.75
N LYS A 188 26.66 -4.59 -5.43
CA LYS A 188 27.58 -5.25 -4.50
C LYS A 188 27.63 -6.77 -4.72
N THR A 189 26.48 -7.38 -4.99
CA THR A 189 26.39 -8.81 -5.33
C THR A 189 27.11 -9.09 -6.64
N GLU A 190 26.91 -8.25 -7.66
CA GLU A 190 27.62 -8.37 -8.94
C GLU A 190 29.14 -8.27 -8.75
N GLN A 191 29.64 -7.30 -7.99
CA GLN A 191 31.07 -7.18 -7.68
C GLN A 191 31.61 -8.41 -6.96
N ARG A 192 30.89 -8.94 -5.96
CA ARG A 192 31.28 -10.17 -5.26
C ARG A 192 31.35 -11.36 -6.21
N THR A 193 30.38 -11.53 -7.11
CA THR A 193 30.39 -12.63 -8.08
C THR A 193 31.54 -12.53 -9.07
N ARG A 194 31.93 -11.32 -9.48
CA ARG A 194 33.09 -11.09 -10.35
C ARG A 194 34.39 -11.48 -9.64
N ILE A 195 34.59 -11.03 -8.40
CA ILE A 195 35.78 -11.37 -7.60
C ILE A 195 35.90 -12.88 -7.41
N ILE A 196 34.80 -13.58 -7.06
CA ILE A 196 34.81 -15.04 -6.87
C ILE A 196 35.17 -15.75 -8.19
N LYS A 197 34.60 -15.32 -9.31
CA LYS A 197 34.90 -15.91 -10.63
C LYS A 197 36.36 -15.71 -11.03
N GLU A 198 36.91 -14.53 -10.75
CA GLU A 198 38.31 -14.20 -11.04
C GLU A 198 39.28 -14.98 -10.14
N SER A 199 38.95 -15.14 -8.85
CA SER A 199 39.72 -15.96 -7.92
C SER A 199 39.65 -17.47 -8.22
N SER A 200 38.53 -17.96 -8.77
CA SER A 200 38.38 -19.38 -9.15
C SER A 200 39.06 -19.74 -10.48
N SER A 201 39.52 -18.76 -11.26
CA SER A 201 40.15 -18.94 -12.57
C SER A 201 41.69 -19.01 -12.49
N GLY A 202 42.27 -18.90 -11.29
CA GLY A 202 43.72 -18.75 -11.08
C GLY A 202 44.51 -20.04 -10.83
N ASP A 203 43.85 -21.21 -10.71
CA ASP A 203 44.52 -22.47 -10.38
C ASP A 203 44.54 -23.42 -11.58
N ASP A 204 45.40 -23.16 -12.56
CA ASP A 204 45.87 -24.17 -13.51
C ASP A 204 47.38 -24.37 -13.28
N PRO A 205 47.78 -25.18 -12.28
CA PRO A 205 49.17 -25.57 -12.12
C PRO A 205 49.53 -26.49 -13.29
N SER A 206 50.12 -25.88 -14.30
CA SER A 206 50.99 -26.49 -15.27
C SER A 206 51.98 -27.44 -14.58
N LEU A 207 51.61 -28.72 -14.46
CA LEU A 207 52.55 -29.81 -14.28
C LEU A 207 52.96 -30.28 -15.68
N SER A 208 53.93 -29.54 -16.21
CA SER A 208 54.76 -29.94 -17.33
C SER A 208 55.78 -30.98 -16.88
N SER A 209 55.95 -31.99 -17.72
CA SER A 209 57.08 -32.94 -17.84
C SER A 209 57.05 -34.20 -16.98
#